data_AF-A0ABD0QUU0-F1
#
_entry.id   AF-A0ABD0QUU0-F1
#
_cell.length_a   1.000
_cell.length_b   1.000
_cell.length_c   1.000
_cell.angle_alpha   90.00
_cell.angle_beta   90.00
_cell.angle_gamma   90.00
#
_symmetry.space_group_name_H-M   'P 1'
#
loop_
_entity.id
_entity.type
_entity.pdbx_description
1 polymer ?
#
loop_
_entity_poly.entity_id
_entity_poly.type
_entity_poly.pdbx_seq_one_letter_code
_entity_poly.pdbx_strand_id
1 'polypeptide(L)'
;IQRLPPLGGRGKLLNEEQELAIVNMVIADNEIKRKDTQSRVVEDNLVFGNIAAISITSISRTLAKHRVRMKQLYKVPFERNSERIKELRHQYVQ
;
A
#
# COMPACT_ATOMS: atom_id res chain seq x y z
N ILE A 1 22.66 35.80 -22.87
CA ILE A 1 21.71 35.66 -21.73
C ILE A 1 21.72 34.19 -21.31
N GLN A 2 22.39 33.84 -20.22
CA GLN A 2 22.34 32.48 -19.65
C GLN A 2 21.02 32.29 -18.90
N ARG A 3 20.28 31.22 -19.19
CA ARG A 3 19.05 30.89 -18.46
C ARG A 3 19.43 30.13 -17.18
N LEU A 4 18.94 30.61 -16.04
CA LEU A 4 19.00 29.87 -14.77
C LEU A 4 18.28 28.51 -14.92
N PRO A 5 18.74 27.46 -14.24
CA PRO A 5 18.07 26.18 -14.25
C PRO A 5 16.63 26.34 -13.72
N PRO A 6 15.66 25.60 -14.25
CA PRO A 6 14.29 25.67 -13.78
C PRO A 6 14.22 25.26 -12.31
N LEU A 7 13.97 26.22 -11.42
CA LEU A 7 13.73 26.03 -9.99
C LEU A 7 12.32 25.47 -9.69
N GLY A 8 11.64 24.96 -10.72
CA GLY A 8 10.24 24.56 -10.66
C GLY A 8 10.08 23.09 -10.25
N GLY A 9 9.50 22.87 -9.07
CA GLY A 9 9.06 21.55 -8.63
C GLY A 9 8.52 21.61 -7.20
N ARG A 10 7.38 20.97 -6.95
CA ARG A 10 6.91 20.76 -5.57
C ARG A 10 7.93 19.84 -4.89
N GLY A 11 8.45 20.25 -3.73
CA GLY A 11 9.43 19.47 -2.98
C GLY A 11 8.97 18.03 -2.73
N LYS A 12 9.94 17.12 -2.59
CA LYS A 12 9.67 15.69 -2.38
C LYS A 12 8.89 15.51 -1.08
N LEU A 13 7.70 14.91 -1.14
CA LEU A 13 6.85 14.69 0.04
C LEU A 13 7.47 13.68 1.02
N LEU A 14 8.16 12.68 0.47
CA LEU A 14 8.80 11.60 1.23
C LEU A 14 10.31 11.70 1.09
N ASN A 15 11.00 11.54 2.22
CA ASN A 15 12.43 11.30 2.25
C ASN A 15 12.74 9.86 1.83
N GLU A 16 13.99 9.55 1.49
CA GLU A 16 14.36 8.19 1.02
C GLU A 16 14.13 7.12 2.08
N GLU A 17 14.42 7.43 3.35
CA GLU A 17 14.14 6.54 4.49
C GLU A 17 12.65 6.21 4.61
N GLN A 18 11.79 7.21 4.41
CA GLN A 18 10.33 7.07 4.45
C GLN A 18 9.80 6.28 3.26
N GLU A 19 10.38 6.50 2.07
CA GLU A 19 10.08 5.68 0.90
C GLU A 19 10.42 4.21 1.15
N LEU A 20 11.56 3.93 1.76
CA LEU A 20 12.00 2.57 2.09
C LEU A 20 11.14 1.94 3.17
N ALA A 21 10.70 2.70 4.19
CA ALA A 21 9.76 2.23 5.20
C ALA A 21 8.42 1.78 4.59
N ILE A 22 7.88 2.54 3.63
CA ILE A 22 6.67 2.14 2.88
C ILE A 22 6.92 0.85 2.11
N VAL A 23 8.07 0.71 1.46
CA VAL A 23 8.44 -0.50 0.73
C VAL A 23 8.55 -1.70 1.66
N ASN A 24 9.22 -1.55 2.80
CA ASN A 24 9.39 -2.61 3.80
C ASN A 24 8.05 -3.06 4.38
N MET A 25 7.11 -2.13 4.63
CA MET A 25 5.75 -2.49 5.03
C MET A 25 5.06 -3.41 4.01
N VAL A 26 5.16 -3.10 2.72
CA VAL A 26 4.53 -3.89 1.65
C VAL A 26 5.25 -5.23 1.43
N ILE A 27 6.57 -5.27 1.60
CA ILE A 27 7.33 -6.53 1.51
C ILE A 27 6.99 -7.46 2.67
N ALA A 28 6.89 -6.92 3.89
CA ALA A 28 6.55 -7.68 5.09
C ALA A 28 5.11 -8.22 5.06
N ASP A 29 4.17 -7.42 4.54
CA ASP A 29 2.74 -7.75 4.46
C ASP A 29 2.23 -7.46 3.05
N ASN A 30 2.47 -8.39 2.11
CA ASN A 30 2.10 -8.20 0.70
C ASN A 30 0.58 -8.31 0.45
N GLU A 31 -0.21 -8.70 1.45
CA GLU A 31 -1.68 -8.71 1.37
C GLU A 31 -2.31 -7.37 1.79
N ILE A 32 -1.52 -6.47 2.36
CA ILE A 32 -1.95 -5.13 2.75
C ILE A 32 -2.57 -4.38 1.56
N LYS A 33 -3.66 -3.64 1.78
CA LYS A 33 -4.21 -2.77 0.73
C LYS A 33 -3.55 -1.40 0.78
N ARG A 34 -3.59 -0.68 -0.35
CA ARG A 34 -3.04 0.69 -0.43
C ARG A 34 -3.70 1.66 0.57
N LYS A 35 -4.97 1.44 0.90
CA LYS A 35 -5.69 2.22 1.93
C LYS A 35 -5.13 1.94 3.31
N ASP A 36 -4.81 0.69 3.62
CA ASP A 36 -4.26 0.31 4.91
C ASP A 36 -2.82 0.82 5.05
N THR A 37 -2.01 0.76 3.98
CA THR A 37 -0.69 1.41 3.93
C THR A 37 -0.82 2.93 4.16
N GLN A 38 -1.83 3.58 3.57
CA GLN A 38 -2.09 5.00 3.77
C GLN A 38 -2.42 5.31 5.23
N SER A 39 -3.31 4.53 5.86
CA SER A 39 -3.63 4.68 7.29
C SER A 39 -2.40 4.49 8.17
N ARG A 40 -1.61 3.42 7.96
CA ARG A 40 -0.38 3.18 8.72
C ARG A 40 0.62 4.33 8.60
N VAL A 41 0.78 4.89 7.41
CA VAL A 41 1.67 6.06 7.19
C VAL A 41 1.18 7.32 7.92
N VAL A 42 -0.13 7.53 8.01
CA VAL A 42 -0.71 8.69 8.71
C VAL A 42 -0.71 8.50 10.24
N GLU A 43 -0.82 7.26 10.71
CA GLU A 43 -0.82 6.92 12.14
C GLU A 43 0.60 6.83 12.73
N ASP A 44 1.60 6.46 11.92
CA ASP A 44 2.99 6.32 12.35
C ASP A 44 3.72 7.67 12.39
N ASN A 45 3.61 8.32 13.55
CA ASN A 45 4.27 9.58 13.83
C ASN A 45 5.79 9.46 14.09
N LEU A 46 6.34 8.25 14.26
CA LEU A 46 7.77 8.07 14.50
C LEU A 46 8.56 8.20 13.22
N VAL A 47 8.09 7.56 12.14
CA VAL A 47 8.77 7.56 10.84
C VAL A 47 8.21 8.62 9.89
N PHE A 48 6.91 8.95 9.99
CA PHE A 48 6.20 9.84 9.06
C PHE A 48 5.64 11.11 9.73
N GLY A 49 6.16 11.52 10.89
CA GLY A 49 5.61 12.65 11.65
C GLY A 49 5.56 14.01 10.91
N ASN A 50 6.27 14.16 9.79
CA ASN A 50 6.19 15.34 8.91
C ASN A 50 5.08 15.25 7.84
N ILE A 51 4.31 14.16 7.78
CA ILE A 51 3.32 13.89 6.74
C ILE A 51 1.92 13.82 7.36
N ALA A 52 1.16 14.92 7.22
CA ALA A 52 -0.23 14.95 7.66
C ALA A 52 -1.17 14.12 6.76
N ALA A 53 -0.84 13.97 5.48
CA ALA A 53 -1.62 13.19 4.53
C ALA A 53 -0.76 12.73 3.36
N ILE A 54 -1.01 11.51 2.90
CA ILE A 54 -0.42 10.95 1.69
C ILE A 54 -1.51 10.41 0.78
N SER A 55 -1.34 10.56 -0.54
CA SER A 55 -2.28 10.01 -1.51
C SER A 55 -1.94 8.56 -1.87
N ILE A 56 -2.96 7.76 -2.22
CA ILE A 56 -2.80 6.39 -2.72
C ILE A 56 -1.90 6.35 -3.97
N THR A 57 -1.97 7.38 -4.83
CA THR A 57 -1.14 7.47 -6.02
C THR A 57 0.32 7.76 -5.67
N SER A 58 0.60 8.56 -4.63
CA SER A 58 1.96 8.75 -4.10
C SER A 58 2.56 7.43 -3.64
N ILE A 59 1.83 6.65 -2.84
CA ILE A 59 2.25 5.30 -2.40
C ILE A 59 2.53 4.41 -3.63
N SER A 60 1.64 4.42 -4.62
CA SER A 60 1.80 3.64 -5.85
C SER A 60 3.05 4.04 -6.64
N ARG A 61 3.35 5.35 -6.72
CA ARG A 61 4.55 5.88 -7.38
C ARG A 61 5.82 5.50 -6.60
N THR A 62 5.80 5.58 -5.27
CA THR A 62 6.91 5.17 -4.41
C THR A 62 7.25 3.70 -4.60
N LEU A 63 6.24 2.82 -4.63
CA LEU A 63 6.44 1.39 -4.86
C LEU A 63 6.99 1.11 -6.28
N ALA A 64 6.42 1.77 -7.30
CA ALA A 64 6.89 1.64 -8.69
C ALA A 64 8.34 2.10 -8.86
N LYS A 65 8.73 3.20 -8.21
CA LYS A 65 10.11 3.71 -8.19
C LYS A 65 11.09 2.66 -7.66
N HIS A 66 10.70 1.91 -6.62
CA HIS A 66 11.51 0.85 -6.02
C HIS A 66 11.30 -0.53 -6.68
N ARG A 67 10.61 -0.59 -7.82
CA ARG A 67 10.30 -1.83 -8.56
C ARG A 67 9.53 -2.86 -7.72
N VAL A 68 8.78 -2.41 -6.71
CA VAL A 68 7.93 -3.25 -5.88
C VAL A 68 6.50 -3.18 -6.39
N ARG A 69 5.86 -4.35 -6.49
CA ARG A 69 4.44 -4.47 -6.83
C ARG A 69 3.71 -5.16 -5.69
N MET A 70 2.62 -4.54 -5.24
CA MET A 70 1.68 -5.18 -4.33
C MET A 70 0.95 -6.31 -5.05
N LYS A 71 0.79 -7.46 -4.39
CA LYS A 71 -0.02 -8.55 -4.92
C LYS A 71 -1.48 -8.11 -4.93
N GLN A 72 -2.13 -8.28 -6.08
CA GLN A 72 -3.57 -8.09 -6.16
C GLN A 72 -4.25 -9.31 -5.52
N LEU A 73 -4.77 -9.13 -4.29
CA LEU A 73 -5.55 -10.17 -3.62
C LEU A 73 -6.99 -10.14 -4.14
N TYR A 74 -7.34 -11.09 -5.00
CA TYR A 74 -8.73 -11.30 -5.40
C TYR A 74 -9.47 -12.06 -4.31
N LYS A 75 -10.36 -11.38 -3.58
CA LYS A 75 -11.31 -12.06 -2.69
C LYS A 75 -12.52 -12.45 -3.52
N VAL A 76 -12.67 -13.74 -3.72
CA VAL A 76 -13.80 -14.34 -4.42
C VAL A 76 -15.03 -14.26 -3.50
N PRO A 77 -16.10 -13.52 -3.87
CA PRO A 77 -17.22 -13.22 -2.97
C PRO A 77 -18.21 -14.39 -2.80
N PHE A 78 -17.90 -15.59 -3.29
CA PHE A 78 -18.83 -16.71 -3.21
C PHE A 78 -18.94 -17.18 -1.74
N GLU A 79 -20.13 -17.06 -1.14
CA GLU A 79 -20.46 -17.64 0.18
C GLU A 79 -20.14 -19.15 0.27
N ARG A 80 -20.07 -19.82 -0.89
CA ARG A 80 -19.72 -21.23 -1.06
C ARG A 80 -18.34 -21.64 -0.53
N ASN A 81 -17.40 -20.72 -0.35
CA ASN A 81 -16.07 -21.02 0.21
C ASN A 81 -15.96 -20.72 1.72
N SER A 82 -17.05 -20.31 2.38
CA SER A 82 -17.06 -20.21 3.84
C SER A 82 -17.03 -21.61 4.46
N GLU A 83 -16.31 -21.76 5.57
CA GLU A 83 -16.19 -23.04 6.29
C GLU A 83 -17.57 -23.60 6.66
N ARG A 84 -18.49 -22.73 7.08
CA ARG A 84 -19.89 -23.09 7.36
C ARG A 84 -20.59 -23.76 6.17
N ILE A 85 -20.41 -23.24 4.96
CA ILE A 85 -21.07 -23.79 3.75
C ILE A 85 -20.37 -25.07 3.27
N LYS A 86 -19.06 -25.21 3.51
CA LYS A 86 -18.33 -26.47 3.25
C LYS A 86 -18.81 -27.59 4.17
N GLU A 87 -19.03 -27.28 5.44
CA GLU A 87 -19.53 -28.23 6.44
C GLU A 87 -20.96 -28.67 6.14
N LEU A 88 -21.84 -27.72 5.79
CA LEU A 88 -23.21 -28.02 5.37
C LEU A 88 -23.24 -28.96 4.15
N ARG A 89 -22.34 -28.80 3.17
CA ARG A 89 -22.27 -29.72 2.02
C ARG A 89 -21.90 -31.14 2.41
N HIS A 90 -21.03 -31.33 3.41
CA HIS A 90 -20.67 -32.67 3.88
C HIS A 90 -21.88 -33.45 4.41
N GLN A 91 -22.87 -32.74 4.98
CA GLN A 91 -24.09 -33.35 5.52
C GLN A 91 -25.10 -33.79 4.44
N TYR A 92 -25.05 -33.20 3.23
CA TYR A 92 -25.99 -33.51 2.14
C TYR A 92 -25.45 -34.52 1.11
N VAL A 93 -24.20 -34.98 1.22
CA VAL A 93 -23.56 -35.94 0.31
C VAL A 93 -23.38 -37.31 1.00
N GLN A 94 -24.40 -37.76 1.74
CA GLN A 94 -24.54 -39.16 2.17
C GLN A 94 -25.31 -39.97 1.12
#